data_AF-A0A7Y1BLE7-F1
#
_entry.id   AF-A0A7Y1BLE7-F1
#
_cell.length_a   1.000
_cell.length_b   1.000
_cell.length_c   1.000
_cell.angle_alpha   90.00
_cell.angle_beta   90.00
_cell.angle_gamma   90.00
#
_symmetry.space_group_name_H-M   'P 1'
#
loop_
_entity.id
_entity.type
_entity.pdbx_description
1 polymer ?
#
loop_
_entity_poly.entity_id
_entity_poly.type
_entity_poly.pdbx_seq_one_letter_code
_entity_poly.pdbx_strand_id
1 'polypeptide(L)'
;MPRIAIKPSIEVLTARSQLRRHIHALGVSESEYSRRSGVPQYTISKFLNGHIKTITPAVEQALTYANIGIAHDVTQLIQHPAIQQALGHAWDGTEQGAQSLALMIDAIAPVLRSSPDSVGR
;
A
#
# COMPACT_ATOMS: atom_id res chain seq x y z
N MET A 1 31.06 11.72 -17.80
CA MET A 1 30.52 11.82 -16.42
C MET A 1 30.39 10.43 -15.82
N PRO A 2 31.04 10.10 -14.70
CA PRO A 2 30.82 8.82 -14.03
C PRO A 2 29.39 8.75 -13.48
N ARG A 3 28.66 7.67 -13.80
CA ARG A 3 27.33 7.39 -13.22
C ARG A 3 27.52 6.75 -11.84
N ILE A 4 27.19 7.48 -10.78
CA ILE A 4 27.16 6.91 -9.43
C ILE A 4 26.03 5.88 -9.38
N ALA A 5 26.38 4.63 -9.08
CA ALA A 5 25.40 3.56 -8.95
C ALA A 5 24.60 3.75 -7.66
N ILE A 6 23.33 4.16 -7.78
CA ILE A 6 22.40 4.20 -6.65
C ILE A 6 22.16 2.76 -6.18
N LYS A 7 22.35 2.49 -4.88
CA LYS A 7 21.92 1.23 -4.24
C LYS A 7 20.46 1.39 -3.79
N PRO A 8 19.57 0.42 -4.08
CA PRO A 8 18.19 0.50 -3.61
C PRO A 8 18.15 0.40 -2.07
N SER A 9 17.25 1.16 -1.43
CA SER A 9 16.98 1.03 0.00
C SER A 9 16.28 -0.30 0.30
N ILE A 10 16.31 -0.73 1.58
CA ILE A 10 15.57 -1.91 2.05
C ILE A 10 14.07 -1.78 1.74
N GLU A 11 13.52 -0.58 1.90
CA GLU A 11 12.13 -0.25 1.58
C GLU A 11 11.78 -0.56 0.11
N VAL A 12 12.63 -0.17 -0.84
CA VAL A 12 12.44 -0.47 -2.28
C VAL A 12 12.46 -1.97 -2.54
N LEU A 13 13.33 -2.72 -1.86
CA LEU A 13 13.40 -4.18 -2.01
C LEU A 13 12.15 -4.86 -1.44
N THR A 14 11.68 -4.40 -0.27
CA THR A 14 10.45 -4.88 0.37
C THR A 14 9.23 -4.61 -0.49
N ALA A 15 9.06 -3.37 -0.95
CA ALA A 15 7.96 -2.97 -1.82
C ALA A 15 7.92 -3.79 -3.12
N ARG A 16 9.10 -4.04 -3.73
CA ARG A 16 9.21 -4.89 -4.93
C ARG A 16 8.77 -6.33 -4.66
N SER A 17 9.24 -6.91 -3.55
CA SER A 17 8.87 -8.28 -3.16
C SER A 17 7.38 -8.40 -2.86
N GLN A 18 6.80 -7.43 -2.14
CA GLN A 18 5.37 -7.39 -1.86
C GLN A 18 4.54 -7.24 -3.13
N LEU A 19 4.91 -6.34 -4.04
CA LEU A 19 4.20 -6.14 -5.30
C LEU A 19 4.23 -7.40 -6.17
N ARG A 20 5.40 -8.07 -6.27
CA ARG A 20 5.52 -9.33 -7.01
C ARG A 20 4.60 -10.41 -6.44
N ARG A 21 4.57 -10.56 -5.11
CA ARG A 21 3.68 -11.52 -4.43
C ARG A 21 2.21 -11.17 -4.66
N HIS A 22 1.85 -9.90 -4.61
CA HIS A 22 0.48 -9.45 -4.82
C HIS A 22 -0.02 -9.76 -6.25
N ILE A 23 0.77 -9.41 -7.28
CA ILE A 23 0.41 -9.72 -8.68
C ILE A 23 0.26 -11.23 -8.88
N HIS A 24 1.17 -12.03 -8.31
CA HIS A 24 1.09 -13.48 -8.36
C HIS A 24 -0.17 -14.02 -7.64
N ALA A 25 -0.51 -13.49 -6.46
CA ALA A 25 -1.70 -13.89 -5.71
C ALA A 25 -3.01 -13.56 -6.43
N LEU A 26 -3.03 -12.48 -7.21
CA LEU A 26 -4.17 -12.13 -8.08
C LEU A 26 -4.30 -13.07 -9.30
N GLY A 27 -3.26 -13.81 -9.66
CA GLY A 27 -3.25 -14.65 -10.86
C GLY A 27 -3.31 -13.86 -12.17
N VAL A 28 -2.86 -12.61 -12.18
CA VAL A 28 -2.92 -11.72 -13.34
C VAL A 28 -1.53 -11.42 -13.92
N SER A 29 -1.47 -11.06 -15.20
CA SER A 29 -0.24 -10.60 -15.84
C SER A 29 0.14 -9.18 -15.40
N GLU A 30 1.40 -8.79 -15.62
CA GLU A 30 1.86 -7.40 -15.44
C GLU A 30 1.08 -6.41 -16.31
N SER A 31 0.67 -6.81 -17.52
CA SER A 31 -0.14 -5.99 -18.42
C SER A 31 -1.57 -5.79 -17.91
N GLU A 32 -2.15 -6.84 -17.32
CA GLU A 32 -3.47 -6.75 -16.69
C GLU A 32 -3.41 -5.89 -15.43
N TYR A 33 -2.39 -6.09 -14.59
CA TYR A 33 -2.17 -5.25 -13.42
C TYR A 33 -1.97 -3.78 -13.81
N SER A 34 -1.19 -3.51 -14.87
CA SER A 34 -1.00 -2.17 -15.44
C SER A 34 -2.31 -1.49 -15.82
N ARG A 35 -3.23 -2.22 -16.47
CA ARG A 35 -4.57 -1.70 -16.81
C ARG A 35 -5.37 -1.35 -15.56
N ARG A 36 -5.31 -2.19 -14.53
CA ARG A 36 -6.07 -2.00 -13.30
C ARG A 36 -5.53 -0.86 -12.42
N SER A 37 -4.20 -0.73 -12.31
CA SER A 37 -3.57 0.28 -11.46
C SER A 37 -3.41 1.63 -12.16
N GLY A 38 -3.62 1.71 -13.48
CA GLY A 38 -3.40 2.90 -14.30
C GLY A 38 -1.91 3.24 -14.51
N VAL A 39 -1.00 2.35 -14.10
CA VAL A 39 0.45 2.58 -14.20
C VAL A 39 0.97 1.90 -15.47
N PRO A 40 1.79 2.56 -16.31
CA PRO A 40 2.31 1.94 -17.52
C PRO A 40 3.06 0.62 -17.26
N GLN A 41 2.80 -0.40 -18.08
CA GLN A 41 3.39 -1.73 -17.92
C GLN A 41 4.93 -1.67 -17.89
N TYR A 42 5.53 -0.81 -18.70
CA TYR A 42 6.99 -0.66 -18.72
C TYR A 42 7.55 -0.22 -17.36
N THR A 43 6.79 0.59 -16.61
CA THR A 43 7.18 1.08 -15.28
C THR A 43 7.11 -0.05 -14.26
N ILE A 44 6.03 -0.81 -14.27
CA ILE A 44 5.86 -1.99 -13.41
C ILE A 44 6.99 -2.99 -13.68
N SER A 45 7.24 -3.33 -14.94
CA SER A 45 8.29 -4.27 -15.32
C SER A 45 9.69 -3.78 -14.90
N LYS A 46 10.01 -2.50 -15.13
CA LYS A 46 11.29 -1.91 -14.68
C LYS A 46 11.45 -1.93 -13.16
N PHE A 47 10.37 -1.72 -12.41
CA PHE A 47 10.42 -1.79 -10.96
C PHE A 47 10.60 -3.21 -10.45
N LEU A 48 9.83 -4.17 -10.96
CA LEU A 48 9.90 -5.60 -10.60
C LEU A 48 11.26 -6.21 -10.95
N ASN A 49 11.89 -5.77 -12.04
CA ASN A 49 13.22 -6.23 -12.46
C ASN A 49 14.38 -5.43 -11.86
N GLY A 50 14.08 -4.43 -11.02
CA GLY A 50 15.10 -3.67 -10.28
C GLY A 50 15.87 -2.62 -11.07
N HIS A 51 15.39 -2.25 -12.25
CA HIS A 51 15.89 -1.08 -12.99
C HIS A 51 15.50 0.24 -12.32
N ILE A 52 14.36 0.27 -11.62
CA ILE A 52 13.97 1.38 -10.74
C ILE A 52 14.41 1.06 -9.31
N LYS A 53 15.21 1.96 -8.73
CA LYS A 53 15.86 1.78 -7.42
C LYS A 53 15.32 2.72 -6.34
N THR A 54 14.26 3.45 -6.63
CA THR A 54 13.57 4.39 -5.75
C THR A 54 12.06 4.18 -5.89
N ILE A 55 11.28 4.61 -4.90
CA ILE A 55 9.84 4.70 -5.07
C ILE A 55 9.55 6.01 -5.82
N THR A 56 9.24 5.91 -7.11
CA THR A 56 8.78 7.06 -7.91
C THR A 56 7.27 7.21 -7.75
N PRO A 57 6.67 8.37 -8.09
CA PRO A 57 5.21 8.56 -7.99
C PRO A 57 4.39 7.49 -8.72
N ALA A 58 4.88 7.01 -9.87
CA ALA A 58 4.21 5.94 -10.61
C ALA A 58 4.35 4.55 -9.93
N VAL A 59 5.46 4.30 -9.23
CA VAL A 59 5.62 3.08 -8.42
C VAL A 59 4.76 3.17 -7.17
N GLU A 60 4.73 4.33 -6.52
CA GLU A 60 3.85 4.60 -5.38
C GLU A 60 2.39 4.34 -5.74
N GLN A 61 1.90 4.89 -6.86
CA GLN A 61 0.54 4.60 -7.35
C GLN A 61 0.27 3.10 -7.53
N ALA A 62 1.24 2.34 -8.06
CA ALA A 62 1.11 0.89 -8.19
C ALA A 62 1.06 0.19 -6.83
N LEU A 63 1.79 0.67 -5.83
CA LEU A 63 1.79 0.11 -4.47
C LEU A 63 0.52 0.48 -3.70
N THR A 64 0.05 1.73 -3.82
CA THR A 64 -1.22 2.20 -3.26
C THR A 64 -2.40 1.40 -3.81
N TYR A 65 -2.43 1.12 -5.12
CA TYR A 65 -3.45 0.26 -5.72
C TYR A 65 -3.45 -1.15 -5.08
N ALA A 66 -2.28 -1.71 -4.78
CA ALA A 66 -2.15 -3.00 -4.09
C ALA A 66 -2.36 -2.92 -2.57
N ASN A 67 -2.66 -1.73 -2.02
CA ASN A 67 -2.70 -1.46 -0.58
C ASN A 67 -1.39 -1.90 0.13
N ILE A 68 -0.26 -1.77 -0.56
CA ILE A 68 1.06 -2.03 0.02
C ILE A 68 1.53 -0.72 0.64
N GLY A 69 1.35 -0.63 1.96
CA GLY A 69 1.76 0.52 2.74
C GLY A 69 3.27 0.75 2.64
N ILE A 70 3.64 1.93 2.16
CA ILE A 70 4.93 2.53 2.44
C ILE A 70 4.76 3.16 3.83
N ALA A 71 5.69 2.95 4.76
CA ALA A 71 5.52 3.26 6.18
C ALA A 71 5.14 4.74 6.50
N HIS A 72 5.21 5.62 5.51
CA HIS A 72 4.76 7.01 5.56
C HIS A 72 3.27 7.17 5.92
N ASP A 73 2.36 6.37 5.34
CA ASP A 73 0.91 6.58 5.48
C ASP A 73 0.38 6.19 6.86
N VAL A 74 0.93 5.13 7.44
CA VAL A 74 0.52 4.64 8.77
C VAL A 74 0.87 5.66 9.85
N THR A 75 1.99 6.36 9.70
CA THR A 75 2.44 7.36 10.68
C THR A 75 1.51 8.57 10.70
N GLN A 76 1.05 9.04 9.54
CA GLN A 76 0.09 10.15 9.45
C GLN A 76 -1.30 9.74 9.96
N LEU A 77 -1.74 8.51 9.65
CA LEU A 77 -3.02 7.98 10.11
C LEU A 77 -3.06 7.84 11.65
N ILE A 78 -1.98 7.32 12.25
CA ILE A 78 -1.85 7.20 13.72
C ILE A 78 -1.78 8.58 14.37
N GLN A 79 -1.29 9.61 13.68
CA GLN A 79 -1.24 10.97 14.21
C GLN A 79 -2.56 11.75 14.08
N HIS A 80 -3.57 11.21 13.38
CA HIS A 80 -4.85 11.90 13.22
C HIS A 80 -5.64 11.90 14.55
N PRO A 81 -5.94 13.06 15.16
CA PRO A 81 -6.50 13.13 16.53
C PRO A 81 -7.83 12.39 16.68
N ALA A 82 -8.70 12.46 15.67
CA ALA A 82 -9.98 11.77 15.68
C ALA A 82 -9.82 10.24 15.64
N ILE A 83 -8.80 9.73 14.94
CA ILE A 83 -8.52 8.29 14.87
C ILE A 83 -7.95 7.82 16.20
N GLN A 84 -7.02 8.57 16.80
CA GLN A 84 -6.51 8.27 18.14
C GLN A 84 -7.61 8.25 19.19
N GLN A 85 -8.52 9.22 19.17
CA GLN A 85 -9.66 9.27 20.10
C GLN A 85 -10.61 8.10 19.89
N ALA A 86 -11.00 7.81 18.64
CA ALA A 86 -11.89 6.69 18.34
C ALA A 86 -11.27 5.35 18.75
N LEU A 87 -9.98 5.15 18.47
CA LEU A 87 -9.27 3.93 18.85
C LEU A 87 -9.12 3.84 20.36
N GLY A 88 -8.82 4.96 21.05
CA GLY A 88 -8.75 5.02 22.51
C GLY A 88 -10.10 4.72 23.19
N HIS A 89 -11.23 5.09 22.58
CA HIS A 89 -12.55 4.75 23.08
C HIS A 89 -12.95 3.29 22.81
N ALA A 90 -12.54 2.75 21.66
CA ALA A 90 -12.90 1.39 21.27
C ALA A 90 -11.98 0.33 21.90
N TRP A 91 -10.79 0.75 22.35
CA TRP A 91 -9.79 -0.13 22.96
C TRP A 91 -10.02 -0.31 24.46
N ASP A 92 -10.20 -1.56 24.89
CA ASP A 92 -10.51 -1.92 26.28
C ASP A 92 -9.27 -2.18 27.16
N GLY A 93 -8.06 -2.01 26.62
CA GLY A 93 -6.81 -2.27 27.35
C GLY A 93 -6.26 -3.70 27.18
N THR A 94 -7.02 -4.60 26.58
CA THR A 94 -6.68 -6.04 26.54
C THR A 94 -6.15 -6.47 25.18
N GLU A 95 -5.35 -7.54 25.17
CA GLU A 95 -4.86 -8.16 23.93
C GLU A 95 -6.00 -8.73 23.07
N GLN A 96 -7.06 -9.24 23.71
CA GLN A 96 -8.24 -9.74 23.01
C GLN A 96 -9.05 -8.60 22.36
N GLY A 97 -9.17 -7.45 23.04
CA GLY A 97 -9.74 -6.24 22.47
C GLY A 97 -8.94 -5.75 21.27
N ALA A 98 -7.61 -5.85 21.34
CA ALA A 98 -6.72 -5.56 20.22
C ALA A 98 -7.04 -6.34 18.96
N GLN A 99 -7.12 -7.67 19.13
CA GLN A 99 -7.36 -8.58 18.03
C GLN A 99 -8.76 -8.36 17.46
N SER A 100 -9.74 -8.10 18.32
CA SER A 100 -11.11 -7.81 17.91
C SER A 100 -11.21 -6.52 17.10
N LEU A 101 -10.48 -5.46 17.50
CA LEU A 101 -10.40 -4.21 16.74
C LEU A 101 -9.70 -4.38 15.39
N ALA A 102 -8.60 -5.12 15.35
CA ALA A 102 -7.90 -5.42 14.10
C ALA A 102 -8.82 -6.17 13.11
N LEU A 103 -9.52 -7.19 13.60
CA LEU A 103 -10.50 -7.95 12.80
C LEU A 103 -11.64 -7.09 12.29
N MET A 104 -12.15 -6.17 13.12
CA MET A 104 -13.19 -5.23 12.72
C MET A 104 -12.72 -4.27 11.62
N ILE A 105 -11.51 -3.71 11.74
CA ILE A 105 -10.90 -2.85 10.72
C ILE A 105 -10.74 -3.62 9.41
N ASP A 106 -10.21 -4.85 9.46
CA ASP A 106 -10.02 -5.70 8.28
C ASP A 106 -11.36 -6.06 7.61
N ALA A 107 -12.41 -6.28 8.39
CA ALA A 107 -13.75 -6.59 7.87
C ALA A 107 -14.44 -5.39 7.23
N ILE A 108 -14.23 -4.17 7.74
CA ILE A 108 -14.86 -2.95 7.22
C ILE A 108 -14.11 -2.38 6.01
N ALA A 109 -12.79 -2.62 5.92
CA ALA A 109 -11.96 -2.09 4.84
C ALA A 109 -12.49 -2.40 3.42
N PRO A 110 -12.95 -3.62 3.07
CA PRO A 110 -13.56 -3.91 1.78
C PRO A 110 -14.86 -3.15 1.49
N VAL A 111 -15.67 -2.89 2.51
CA VAL A 111 -16.96 -2.17 2.39
C VAL A 111 -16.72 -0.70 2.05
N LEU A 112 -15.76 -0.08 2.73
CA LEU A 112 -15.33 1.29 2.43
C LEU A 112 -14.76 1.40 1.00
N ARG A 113 -14.08 0.36 0.51
CA ARG A 113 -13.51 0.31 -0.86
C ARG A 113 -14.57 0.10 -1.95
N SER A 114 -15.71 -0.47 -1.59
CA SER A 114 -16.78 -0.84 -2.52
C SER A 114 -17.88 0.22 -2.64
N SER A 115 -17.80 1.31 -1.87
CA SER A 115 -18.73 2.45 -1.96
C SER A 115 -18.28 3.40 -3.07
N PRO A 116 -19.00 3.50 -4.21
CA PRO A 116 -18.81 4.60 -5.15
C PRO A 116 -19.54 5.83 -4.59
N ASP A 117 -18.85 6.96 -4.54
CA ASP A 117 -19.38 8.28 -4.18
C ASP A 117 -19.84 8.54 -2.74
N SER A 118 -18.96 9.19 -1.98
CA SER A 118 -19.37 10.33 -1.15
C SER A 118 -18.31 11.44 -1.22
N VAL A 119 -18.02 11.92 -2.43
CA VAL A 119 -17.54 13.31 -2.63
C VAL A 119 -18.81 14.16 -2.71
N GLY A 120 -19.06 14.94 -1.66
CA GLY A 120 -20.11 15.97 -1.69
C GLY A 120 -20.91 16.09 -0.40
N ARG A 121 -20.33 16.79 0.59
CA ARG A 121 -20.94 17.96 1.24
C ARG A 121 -19.91 18.69 2.07
#